data_AF-A0A956QKR9-F1
#
_entry.id   AF-A0A956QKR9-F1
#
_cell.length_a   1.000
_cell.length_b   1.000
_cell.length_c   1.000
_cell.angle_alpha   90.00
_cell.angle_beta   90.00
_cell.angle_gamma   90.00
#
_symmetry.space_group_name_H-M   'P 1'
#
loop_
_entity.id
_entity.type
_entity.pdbx_description
1 polymer ?
#
loop_
_entity_poly.entity_id
_entity_poly.type
_entity_poly.pdbx_seq_one_letter_code
_entity_poly.pdbx_strand_id
1 'polypeptide(L)'
;MQRTLILLLFLSAVLVGCQPKTEPSTPATPGAAAPETAAPAAKAGLEVKIAEGKELSFDPASGWYDPRTDTRQGGITVGSYDFVVTPRNISSVADVTEGQTRVSLGLKSPEGSEFKTPIPAGEYKDDAIVYTDVVYFENGSQQRYNFSNPKGKVVVSDLSDTEMTGTFDLTDDKGAVLKGDFKVKVTSEGAAGEGKLPYDFPAMEVSAKPGDIVLCPSEKEINDMLKMGKKNPRSFRDRKLVKAGPETSTVDDEGKTWDVPNSLVISLPKDAKAKNGDIVLSFPKYGDMTRAMVTDASDPSKPKVHFFKPVYGSNKPEGDQFNQQLEPGTFRVIHDGIETGIMVLHPDGSDKGLGQVINVSGDKVLVSTFGGDVAVFDKSEVEPLPLHPKLKAGDKVQAPFAKGVNPATITKVDDKIGRVWLTFDNAGTAEGCFTYGQIAP
;
A
#
# COMPACT_ATOMS: atom_id res chain seq x y z
N MET A 1 -34.03 -12.44 -38.75
CA MET A 1 -33.47 -13.71 -39.26
C MET A 1 -32.64 -14.30 -38.12
N GLN A 2 -33.21 -14.97 -37.12
CA GLN A 2 -33.70 -16.36 -37.04
C GLN A 2 -32.67 -17.42 -37.49
N ARG A 3 -32.41 -18.39 -36.59
CA ARG A 3 -31.69 -19.70 -36.70
C ARG A 3 -30.32 -19.73 -35.98
N THR A 4 -29.95 -20.68 -35.11
CA THR A 4 -30.54 -21.97 -34.71
C THR A 4 -29.97 -22.42 -33.35
N LEU A 5 -30.84 -23.04 -32.56
CA LEU A 5 -30.64 -23.75 -31.30
C LEU A 5 -30.09 -25.18 -31.57
N ILE A 6 -29.07 -25.64 -30.85
CA ILE A 6 -28.72 -27.07 -30.78
C ILE A 6 -28.91 -27.55 -29.35
N LEU A 7 -29.90 -28.42 -29.20
CA LEU A 7 -30.28 -29.18 -28.02
C LEU A 7 -29.77 -30.61 -28.24
N LEU A 8 -29.11 -31.23 -27.27
CA LEU A 8 -28.77 -32.65 -27.32
C LEU A 8 -29.17 -33.33 -26.00
N LEU A 9 -30.07 -34.31 -26.16
CA LEU A 9 -30.73 -35.09 -25.13
C LEU A 9 -29.88 -36.27 -24.62
N PHE A 10 -30.02 -36.52 -23.32
CA PHE A 10 -30.16 -37.80 -22.61
C PHE A 10 -29.44 -39.07 -23.12
N LEU A 11 -28.70 -39.68 -22.19
CA LEU A 11 -28.70 -41.14 -22.06
C LEU A 11 -28.65 -41.54 -20.58
N SER A 12 -29.69 -42.22 -20.12
CA SER A 12 -29.82 -42.85 -18.81
C SER A 12 -29.40 -44.31 -18.92
N ALA A 13 -28.64 -44.83 -17.95
CA ALA A 13 -28.52 -46.27 -17.73
C ALA A 13 -28.50 -46.57 -16.22
N VAL A 14 -29.56 -47.26 -15.79
CA VAL A 14 -29.72 -47.92 -14.49
C VAL A 14 -29.02 -49.27 -14.57
N LEU A 15 -28.22 -49.63 -13.57
CA LEU A 15 -27.91 -51.03 -13.27
C LEU A 15 -27.91 -51.29 -11.76
N VAL A 16 -28.48 -52.46 -11.46
CA VAL A 16 -28.91 -53.01 -10.18
C VAL A 16 -27.78 -53.79 -9.50
N GLY A 17 -27.69 -53.61 -8.18
CA GLY A 17 -27.37 -54.56 -7.10
C GLY A 17 -26.39 -55.74 -7.29
N CYS A 18 -25.48 -55.87 -6.31
CA CYS A 18 -25.07 -57.14 -5.69
C CYS A 18 -24.42 -56.88 -4.32
N GLN A 19 -25.02 -57.38 -3.23
CA GLN A 19 -24.33 -57.67 -1.97
C GLN A 19 -23.71 -59.08 -2.06
N PRO A 20 -22.53 -59.29 -1.47
CA PRO A 20 -22.42 -60.27 -0.36
C PRO A 20 -21.35 -59.78 0.66
N LYS A 21 -21.05 -60.38 1.81
CA LYS A 21 -21.33 -61.68 2.43
C LYS A 21 -21.06 -61.52 3.93
N THR A 22 -21.90 -62.08 4.77
CA THR A 22 -21.73 -62.16 6.22
C THR A 22 -20.63 -63.18 6.58
N GLU A 23 -19.70 -62.80 7.44
CA GLU A 23 -18.70 -63.70 8.04
C GLU A 23 -19.02 -64.00 9.51
N PRO A 24 -18.61 -65.18 10.02
CA PRO A 24 -19.06 -65.72 11.31
C PRO A 24 -18.35 -65.11 12.52
N SER A 25 -19.10 -65.07 13.63
CA SER A 25 -18.71 -64.58 14.94
C SER A 25 -17.75 -65.51 15.68
N THR A 26 -16.73 -64.93 16.29
CA THR A 26 -15.80 -65.58 17.23
C THR A 26 -16.25 -65.34 18.68
N PRO A 27 -16.05 -66.28 19.62
CA PRO A 27 -16.58 -66.18 20.99
C PRO A 27 -15.85 -65.16 21.86
N ALA A 28 -16.61 -64.56 22.78
CA ALA A 28 -16.20 -63.55 23.74
C ALA A 28 -15.18 -64.05 24.78
N THR A 29 -14.21 -63.20 25.10
CA THR A 29 -13.38 -63.27 26.33
C THR A 29 -13.88 -62.19 27.31
N PRO A 30 -13.99 -62.47 28.63
CA PRO A 30 -14.55 -61.51 29.57
C PRO A 30 -13.50 -60.54 30.14
N GLY A 31 -13.88 -59.26 30.18
CA GLY A 31 -13.60 -58.36 31.29
C GLY A 31 -12.31 -57.54 31.25
N ALA A 32 -12.41 -56.31 30.75
CA ALA A 32 -11.63 -55.17 31.25
C ALA A 32 -12.57 -53.95 31.33
N ALA A 33 -12.51 -53.22 32.45
CA ALA A 33 -13.37 -52.08 32.74
C ALA A 33 -13.31 -51.02 31.64
N ALA A 34 -14.46 -50.45 31.30
CA ALA A 34 -14.59 -49.42 30.28
C ALA A 34 -13.74 -48.18 30.67
N PRO A 35 -12.82 -47.72 29.80
CA PRO A 35 -12.24 -46.40 29.97
C PRO A 35 -13.35 -45.37 29.72
N GLU A 36 -13.40 -44.33 30.55
CA GLU A 36 -14.20 -43.13 30.30
C GLU A 36 -14.04 -42.71 28.84
N THR A 37 -15.17 -42.62 28.13
CA THR A 37 -15.22 -42.09 26.77
C THR A 37 -14.64 -40.68 26.79
N ALA A 38 -13.39 -40.53 26.36
CA ALA A 38 -12.79 -39.23 26.14
C ALA A 38 -13.70 -38.45 25.20
N ALA A 39 -14.02 -37.21 25.57
CA ALA A 39 -14.75 -36.28 24.71
C ALA A 39 -14.08 -36.28 23.31
N PRO A 40 -14.86 -36.29 22.22
CA PRO A 40 -14.29 -36.23 20.87
C PRO A 40 -13.32 -35.05 20.80
N ALA A 41 -12.09 -35.32 20.34
CA ALA A 41 -11.08 -34.30 20.13
C ALA A 41 -11.69 -33.17 19.31
N ALA A 42 -11.62 -31.94 19.82
CA ALA A 42 -12.10 -30.76 19.11
C ALA A 42 -11.48 -30.74 17.71
N LYS A 43 -12.32 -30.60 16.67
CA LYS A 43 -11.80 -30.39 15.32
C LYS A 43 -10.99 -29.09 15.36
N ALA A 44 -9.76 -29.14 14.84
CA ALA A 44 -8.98 -27.93 14.62
C ALA A 44 -9.74 -27.05 13.60
N GLY A 45 -9.85 -25.76 13.89
CA GLY A 45 -10.53 -24.78 13.04
C GLY A 45 -11.64 -24.02 13.75
N LEU A 46 -12.11 -22.95 13.10
CA LEU A 46 -13.24 -22.15 13.54
C LEU A 46 -14.53 -22.83 13.08
N GLU A 47 -15.46 -23.10 14.00
CA GLU A 47 -16.76 -23.68 13.73
C GLU A 47 -17.85 -22.61 13.80
N VAL A 48 -18.65 -22.50 12.73
CA VAL A 48 -19.78 -21.59 12.65
C VAL A 48 -21.03 -22.34 12.24
N LYS A 49 -22.04 -22.32 13.10
CA LYS A 49 -23.38 -22.81 12.79
C LYS A 49 -24.32 -21.62 12.68
N ILE A 50 -25.01 -21.45 11.57
CA ILE A 50 -26.02 -20.39 11.42
C ILE A 50 -27.43 -20.96 11.55
N ALA A 51 -28.41 -20.13 11.92
CA ALA A 51 -29.76 -20.52 12.36
C ALA A 51 -30.58 -21.37 11.36
N GLU A 52 -30.13 -21.49 10.11
CA GLU A 52 -30.75 -22.31 9.05
C GLU A 52 -30.13 -23.72 8.96
N GLY A 53 -29.32 -24.13 9.94
CA GLY A 53 -28.68 -25.45 9.99
C GLY A 53 -27.43 -25.58 9.12
N LYS A 54 -27.01 -24.49 8.46
CA LYS A 54 -25.75 -24.46 7.73
C LYS A 54 -24.57 -24.43 8.70
N GLU A 55 -23.63 -25.34 8.46
CA GLU A 55 -22.40 -25.48 9.23
C GLU A 55 -21.23 -25.10 8.31
N LEU A 56 -20.45 -24.12 8.74
CA LEU A 56 -19.20 -23.69 8.13
C LEU A 56 -18.08 -24.09 9.09
N SER A 57 -16.99 -24.59 8.54
CA SER A 57 -15.78 -24.84 9.31
C SER A 57 -14.59 -24.47 8.45
N PHE A 58 -13.66 -23.70 9.02
CA PHE A 58 -12.46 -23.30 8.31
C PHE A 58 -11.29 -23.10 9.27
N ASP A 59 -10.10 -23.42 8.77
CA ASP A 59 -8.86 -23.01 9.42
C ASP A 59 -8.59 -21.54 9.07
N PRO A 60 -8.39 -20.66 10.07
CA PRO A 60 -7.98 -19.29 9.83
C PRO A 60 -6.68 -19.21 9.01
N ALA A 61 -6.75 -18.60 7.83
CA ALA A 61 -5.55 -18.29 7.04
C ALA A 61 -4.97 -16.92 7.43
N SER A 62 -5.85 -15.97 7.80
CA SER A 62 -5.46 -14.62 8.20
C SER A 62 -6.42 -14.07 9.25
N GLY A 63 -5.93 -13.14 10.06
CA GLY A 63 -6.72 -12.53 11.10
C GLY A 63 -6.10 -11.22 11.58
N TRP A 64 -6.96 -10.28 11.96
CA TRP A 64 -6.59 -8.93 12.33
C TRP A 64 -7.39 -8.45 13.53
N TYR A 65 -6.74 -7.69 14.40
CA TYR A 65 -7.36 -6.94 15.48
C TYR A 65 -7.17 -5.44 15.25
N ASP A 66 -8.28 -4.71 15.15
CA ASP A 66 -8.33 -3.27 14.93
C ASP A 66 -8.76 -2.52 16.20
N PRO A 67 -7.82 -1.92 16.95
CA PRO A 67 -8.17 -1.12 18.10
C PRO A 67 -8.72 0.26 17.68
N ARG A 68 -9.92 0.60 18.15
CA ARG A 68 -10.51 1.92 17.96
C ARG A 68 -10.42 2.76 19.23
N THR A 69 -9.31 3.49 19.35
CA THR A 69 -9.00 4.38 20.47
C THR A 69 -10.04 5.49 20.67
N ASP A 70 -10.72 5.90 19.61
CA ASP A 70 -11.77 6.94 19.61
C ASP A 70 -13.12 6.47 20.16
N THR A 71 -13.41 5.17 20.10
CA THR A 71 -14.73 4.62 20.42
C THR A 71 -14.74 3.64 21.60
N ARG A 72 -13.59 3.42 22.25
CA ARG A 72 -13.42 2.41 23.33
C ARG A 72 -13.88 1.00 22.92
N GLN A 73 -13.69 0.70 21.65
CA GLN A 73 -14.05 -0.57 21.03
C GLN A 73 -12.83 -1.13 20.30
N GLY A 74 -12.77 -2.44 20.17
CA GLY A 74 -11.83 -3.14 19.30
C GLY A 74 -12.60 -4.10 18.40
N GLY A 75 -12.09 -4.35 17.22
CA GLY A 75 -12.66 -5.36 16.33
C GLY A 75 -11.68 -6.51 16.10
N ILE A 76 -12.16 -7.75 16.06
CA ILE A 76 -11.41 -8.93 15.65
C ILE A 76 -12.04 -9.45 14.35
N THR A 77 -11.24 -9.65 13.31
CA THR A 77 -11.67 -10.30 12.07
C THR A 77 -10.76 -11.46 11.73
N VAL A 78 -11.35 -12.60 11.39
CA VAL A 78 -10.65 -13.84 11.04
C VAL A 78 -11.25 -14.39 9.75
N GLY A 79 -10.43 -14.88 8.83
CA GLY A 79 -10.91 -15.42 7.56
C GLY A 79 -10.10 -16.62 7.06
N SER A 80 -10.74 -17.42 6.21
CA SER A 80 -10.14 -18.59 5.54
C SER A 80 -9.24 -18.24 4.35
N TYR A 81 -8.96 -16.96 4.15
CA TYR A 81 -8.16 -16.40 3.07
C TYR A 81 -7.28 -15.28 3.62
N ASP A 82 -6.26 -14.89 2.87
CA ASP A 82 -5.45 -13.73 3.24
C ASP A 82 -6.15 -12.43 2.83
N PHE A 83 -6.15 -11.46 3.74
CA PHE A 83 -6.73 -10.14 3.54
C PHE A 83 -5.99 -9.12 4.39
N VAL A 84 -6.16 -7.85 4.04
CA VAL A 84 -5.59 -6.73 4.80
C VAL A 84 -6.74 -5.92 5.38
N VAL A 85 -6.62 -5.53 6.65
CA VAL A 85 -7.53 -4.59 7.31
C VAL A 85 -6.89 -3.20 7.29
N THR A 86 -7.65 -2.19 6.85
CA THR A 86 -7.24 -0.80 7.05
C THR A 86 -7.46 -0.42 8.51
N PRO A 87 -6.49 0.21 9.21
CA PRO A 87 -6.69 0.67 10.58
C PRO A 87 -7.96 1.52 10.74
N ARG A 88 -8.67 1.33 11.86
CA ARG A 88 -9.96 1.94 12.21
C ARG A 88 -11.11 1.61 11.27
N ASN A 89 -10.96 0.62 10.40
CA ASN A 89 -12.01 0.19 9.50
C ASN A 89 -11.97 -1.32 9.30
N ILE A 90 -12.26 -2.06 10.37
CA ILE A 90 -12.44 -3.52 10.31
C ILE A 90 -13.50 -4.00 9.31
N SER A 91 -14.40 -3.12 8.88
CA SER A 91 -15.38 -3.40 7.81
C SER A 91 -14.82 -3.25 6.40
N SER A 92 -13.61 -2.71 6.21
CA SER A 92 -12.95 -2.51 4.90
C SER A 92 -12.18 -3.73 4.39
N VAL A 93 -12.67 -4.93 4.72
CA VAL A 93 -12.09 -6.16 4.19
C VAL A 93 -12.76 -6.49 2.86
N ALA A 94 -11.95 -6.92 1.88
CA ALA A 94 -12.43 -7.35 0.57
C ALA A 94 -13.60 -8.35 0.68
N ASP A 95 -14.51 -8.30 -0.30
CA ASP A 95 -15.61 -9.24 -0.41
C ASP A 95 -15.08 -10.68 -0.48
N VAL A 96 -15.84 -11.61 0.09
CA VAL A 96 -15.51 -13.04 0.02
C VAL A 96 -15.86 -13.59 -1.36
N THR A 97 -15.02 -14.48 -1.88
CA THR A 97 -15.29 -15.25 -3.11
C THR A 97 -15.60 -16.71 -2.80
N GLU A 98 -15.84 -17.52 -3.83
CA GLU A 98 -16.12 -18.95 -3.69
C GLU A 98 -15.09 -19.67 -2.79
N GLY A 99 -15.59 -20.45 -1.83
CA GLY A 99 -14.78 -21.15 -0.83
C GLY A 99 -14.26 -20.28 0.33
N GLN A 100 -14.49 -18.97 0.33
CA GLN A 100 -14.02 -18.07 1.38
C GLN A 100 -15.10 -17.82 2.44
N THR A 101 -14.66 -17.76 3.69
CA THR A 101 -15.47 -17.38 4.85
C THR A 101 -14.68 -16.40 5.73
N ARG A 102 -15.39 -15.44 6.32
CA ARG A 102 -14.86 -14.46 7.26
C ARG A 102 -15.81 -14.30 8.44
N VAL A 103 -15.25 -14.12 9.63
CA VAL A 103 -15.95 -13.75 10.84
C VAL A 103 -15.38 -12.44 11.35
N SER A 104 -16.25 -11.48 11.67
CA SER A 104 -15.88 -10.22 12.31
C SER A 104 -16.66 -10.07 13.61
N LEU A 105 -16.01 -9.51 14.63
CA LEU A 105 -16.57 -9.34 15.95
C LEU A 105 -16.09 -8.03 16.57
N GLY A 106 -17.01 -7.29 17.20
CA GLY A 106 -16.70 -6.09 17.98
C GLY A 106 -16.70 -6.38 19.48
N LEU A 107 -15.69 -5.89 20.19
CA LEU A 107 -15.60 -5.88 21.65
C LEU A 107 -15.62 -4.44 22.17
N LYS A 108 -16.28 -4.22 23.31
CA LYS A 108 -16.17 -3.02 24.13
C LYS A 108 -15.57 -3.37 25.48
N SER A 109 -14.89 -2.41 26.10
CA SER A 109 -14.36 -2.58 27.45
C SER A 109 -15.47 -2.70 28.49
N PRO A 110 -15.26 -3.43 29.60
CA PRO A 110 -16.18 -3.42 30.74
C PRO A 110 -16.40 -2.00 31.29
N GLU A 111 -17.62 -1.73 31.74
CA GLU A 111 -18.03 -0.44 32.28
C GLU A 111 -17.14 -0.03 33.49
N GLY A 112 -16.56 1.17 33.45
CA GLY A 112 -15.70 1.71 34.51
C GLY A 112 -14.19 1.47 34.38
N SER A 113 -13.71 0.86 33.30
CA SER A 113 -12.27 0.67 33.03
C SER A 113 -11.67 1.76 32.12
N GLU A 114 -10.44 2.20 32.41
CA GLU A 114 -9.65 3.05 31.49
C GLU A 114 -9.24 2.22 30.27
N PHE A 115 -9.65 2.65 29.07
CA PHE A 115 -9.36 1.92 27.84
C PHE A 115 -7.86 1.98 27.54
N LYS A 116 -7.15 0.84 27.69
CA LYS A 116 -5.81 0.67 27.13
C LYS A 116 -5.95 -0.01 25.77
N THR A 117 -5.21 0.49 24.79
CA THR A 117 -5.08 -0.10 23.46
C THR A 117 -3.72 -0.77 23.38
N PRO A 118 -3.62 -2.05 22.96
CA PRO A 118 -4.70 -3.00 22.60
C PRO A 118 -5.59 -3.46 23.78
N ILE A 119 -6.76 -4.09 23.51
CA ILE A 119 -7.67 -4.59 24.57
C ILE A 119 -6.92 -5.59 25.47
N PRO A 120 -6.99 -5.49 26.80
CA PRO A 120 -6.23 -6.38 27.68
C PRO A 120 -6.59 -7.86 27.48
N ALA A 121 -5.63 -8.75 27.78
CA ALA A 121 -5.95 -10.16 27.95
C ALA A 121 -7.01 -10.33 29.05
N GLY A 122 -7.96 -11.24 28.83
CA GLY A 122 -9.11 -11.40 29.72
C GLY A 122 -10.33 -12.01 29.05
N GLU A 123 -11.38 -12.19 29.85
CA GLU A 123 -12.66 -12.73 29.41
C GLU A 123 -13.66 -11.59 29.19
N TYR A 124 -14.25 -11.54 27.99
CA TYR A 124 -15.27 -10.58 27.58
C TYR A 124 -16.59 -11.33 27.38
N LYS A 125 -17.64 -10.96 28.09
CA LYS A 125 -18.93 -11.66 28.06
C LYS A 125 -20.06 -10.75 27.64
N ASP A 126 -21.08 -11.35 27.05
CA ASP A 126 -22.41 -10.76 26.82
C ASP A 126 -22.36 -9.33 26.30
N ASP A 127 -22.63 -8.34 27.15
CA ASP A 127 -22.74 -6.93 26.75
C ASP A 127 -21.41 -6.34 26.27
N ALA A 128 -20.27 -6.96 26.60
CA ALA A 128 -18.96 -6.62 26.05
C ALA A 128 -18.86 -6.92 24.55
N ILE A 129 -19.74 -7.74 23.99
CA ILE A 129 -19.77 -8.10 22.57
C ILE A 129 -20.75 -7.17 21.85
N VAL A 130 -20.21 -6.31 21.00
CA VAL A 130 -20.98 -5.23 20.34
C VAL A 130 -21.68 -5.73 19.08
N TYR A 131 -21.00 -6.58 18.31
CA TYR A 131 -21.53 -7.20 17.10
C TYR A 131 -20.76 -8.47 16.78
N THR A 132 -21.37 -9.35 16.00
CA THR A 132 -20.71 -10.49 15.37
C THR A 132 -21.35 -10.74 14.01
N ASP A 133 -20.55 -10.76 12.96
CA ASP A 133 -21.00 -11.06 11.61
C ASP A 133 -20.15 -12.14 10.95
N VAL A 134 -20.83 -12.98 10.17
CA VAL A 134 -20.24 -14.05 9.37
C VAL A 134 -20.54 -13.74 7.92
N VAL A 135 -19.50 -13.64 7.11
CA VAL A 135 -19.59 -13.39 5.67
C VAL A 135 -19.05 -14.61 4.94
N TYR A 136 -19.82 -15.16 4.01
CA TYR A 136 -19.45 -16.37 3.26
C TYR A 136 -20.00 -16.30 1.85
N PHE A 137 -19.42 -17.06 0.92
CA PHE A 137 -19.90 -17.12 -0.46
C PHE A 137 -20.82 -18.31 -0.67
N GLU A 138 -21.97 -18.10 -1.31
CA GLU A 138 -22.91 -19.17 -1.65
C GLU A 138 -23.79 -18.75 -2.83
N ASN A 139 -24.13 -19.72 -3.69
CA ASN A 139 -25.02 -19.50 -4.85
C ASN A 139 -24.58 -18.32 -5.75
N GLY A 140 -23.27 -18.18 -5.97
CA GLY A 140 -22.70 -17.15 -6.84
C GLY A 140 -22.71 -15.73 -6.24
N SER A 141 -22.98 -15.58 -4.94
CA SER A 141 -23.00 -14.26 -4.29
C SER A 141 -22.54 -14.31 -2.83
N GLN A 142 -22.10 -13.17 -2.32
CA GLN A 142 -21.76 -12.99 -0.91
C GLN A 142 -23.04 -13.01 -0.06
N GLN A 143 -23.01 -13.82 0.98
CA GLN A 143 -24.01 -13.88 2.04
C GLN A 143 -23.44 -13.28 3.31
N ARG A 144 -24.32 -12.72 4.14
CA ARG A 144 -23.96 -12.18 5.46
C ARG A 144 -24.99 -12.64 6.49
N TYR A 145 -24.49 -13.22 7.57
CA TYR A 145 -25.28 -13.53 8.75
C TYR A 145 -24.80 -12.66 9.92
N ASN A 146 -25.68 -11.81 10.44
CA ASN A 146 -25.40 -11.02 11.64
C ASN A 146 -26.02 -11.73 12.84
N PHE A 147 -25.22 -12.01 13.87
CA PHE A 147 -25.70 -12.62 15.10
C PHE A 147 -26.70 -11.68 15.76
N SER A 148 -27.89 -12.18 16.10
CA SER A 148 -28.87 -11.40 16.85
C SER A 148 -28.62 -11.55 18.35
N ASN A 149 -28.19 -10.46 19.00
CA ASN A 149 -27.91 -10.43 20.44
C ASN A 149 -26.89 -11.52 20.86
N PRO A 150 -25.63 -11.42 20.38
CA PRO A 150 -24.62 -12.42 20.68
C PRO A 150 -24.38 -12.51 22.20
N LYS A 151 -24.39 -13.74 22.71
CA LYS A 151 -24.14 -14.11 24.12
C LYS A 151 -23.00 -15.09 24.21
N GLY A 152 -22.45 -15.23 25.40
CA GLY A 152 -21.33 -16.14 25.66
C GLY A 152 -20.06 -15.36 25.97
N LYS A 153 -18.91 -15.87 25.52
CA LYS A 153 -17.62 -15.28 25.86
C LYS A 153 -16.62 -15.27 24.71
N VAL A 154 -15.78 -14.25 24.74
CA VAL A 154 -14.51 -14.18 24.00
C VAL A 154 -13.39 -14.14 25.03
N VAL A 155 -12.43 -15.05 24.93
CA VAL A 155 -11.26 -15.07 25.81
C VAL A 155 -10.05 -14.62 25.02
N VAL A 156 -9.43 -13.52 25.42
CA VAL A 156 -8.11 -13.11 24.91
C VAL A 156 -7.06 -13.70 25.82
N SER A 157 -6.32 -14.69 25.33
CA SER A 157 -5.37 -15.49 26.12
C SER A 157 -3.97 -14.91 26.13
N ASP A 158 -3.50 -14.40 24.99
CA ASP A 158 -2.19 -13.77 24.86
C ASP A 158 -2.29 -12.52 23.98
N LEU A 159 -1.49 -11.52 24.34
CA LEU A 159 -1.45 -10.24 23.67
C LEU A 159 -0.03 -9.68 23.68
N SER A 160 0.47 -9.43 22.48
CA SER A 160 1.72 -8.72 22.22
C SER A 160 1.44 -7.47 21.37
N ASP A 161 2.49 -6.71 21.07
CA ASP A 161 2.40 -5.53 20.20
C ASP A 161 2.01 -5.88 18.76
N THR A 162 2.21 -7.13 18.33
CA THR A 162 2.01 -7.57 16.94
C THR A 162 0.97 -8.66 16.76
N GLU A 163 0.67 -9.44 17.80
CA GLU A 163 -0.20 -10.61 17.75
C GLU A 163 -1.11 -10.72 18.97
N MET A 164 -2.30 -11.25 18.75
CA MET A 164 -3.28 -11.58 19.79
C MET A 164 -3.83 -12.99 19.51
N THR A 165 -3.98 -13.79 20.56
CA THR A 165 -4.59 -15.12 20.48
C THR A 165 -5.71 -15.27 21.50
N GLY A 166 -6.65 -16.17 21.21
CA GLY A 166 -7.79 -16.39 22.09
C GLY A 166 -8.80 -17.38 21.54
N THR A 167 -9.98 -17.39 22.15
CA THR A 167 -11.08 -18.28 21.76
C THR A 167 -12.42 -17.55 21.68
N PHE A 168 -13.28 -18.02 20.77
CA PHE A 168 -14.68 -17.66 20.71
C PHE A 168 -15.54 -18.80 21.25
N ASP A 169 -16.57 -18.45 22.02
CA ASP A 169 -17.64 -19.35 22.43
C ASP A 169 -18.94 -18.55 22.53
N LEU A 170 -19.56 -18.32 21.38
CA LEU A 170 -20.71 -17.43 21.22
C LEU A 170 -21.93 -18.15 20.68
N THR A 171 -23.09 -17.69 21.12
CA THR A 171 -24.40 -18.09 20.59
C THR A 171 -25.30 -16.88 20.39
N ASP A 172 -26.23 -16.94 19.45
CA ASP A 172 -27.23 -15.90 19.25
C ASP A 172 -28.66 -16.38 19.60
N ASP A 173 -29.61 -15.44 19.66
CA ASP A 173 -31.02 -15.76 20.02
C ASP A 173 -31.73 -16.66 18.99
N LYS A 174 -31.14 -16.87 17.80
CA LYS A 174 -31.66 -17.75 16.75
C LYS A 174 -30.95 -19.12 16.74
N GLY A 175 -30.06 -19.37 17.70
CA GLY A 175 -29.33 -20.63 17.82
C GLY A 175 -28.11 -20.75 16.90
N ALA A 176 -27.64 -19.64 16.30
CA ALA A 176 -26.33 -19.62 15.67
C ALA A 176 -25.23 -19.78 16.73
N VAL A 177 -24.12 -20.39 16.35
CA VAL A 177 -22.98 -20.72 17.21
C VAL A 177 -21.68 -20.33 16.50
N LEU A 178 -20.76 -19.69 17.22
CA LEU A 178 -19.38 -19.45 16.78
C LEU A 178 -18.44 -20.00 17.86
N LYS A 179 -17.60 -20.96 17.50
CA LYS A 179 -16.65 -21.61 18.41
C LYS A 179 -15.29 -21.81 17.76
N GLY A 180 -14.24 -21.72 18.57
CA GLY A 180 -12.89 -22.10 18.16
C GLY A 180 -11.84 -21.06 18.51
N ASP A 181 -10.61 -21.41 18.22
CA ASP A 181 -9.44 -20.59 18.52
C ASP A 181 -9.23 -19.54 17.43
N PHE A 182 -8.67 -18.41 17.81
CA PHE A 182 -8.21 -17.39 16.89
C PHE A 182 -6.77 -16.97 17.16
N LYS A 183 -6.09 -16.59 16.09
CA LYS A 183 -4.82 -15.87 16.11
C LYS A 183 -4.93 -14.72 15.12
N VAL A 184 -4.69 -13.50 15.60
CA VAL A 184 -4.83 -12.28 14.80
C VAL A 184 -3.62 -11.38 14.95
N LYS A 185 -3.30 -10.64 13.90
CA LYS A 185 -2.29 -9.57 13.91
C LYS A 185 -2.90 -8.32 14.51
N VAL A 186 -2.23 -7.68 15.47
CA VAL A 186 -2.67 -6.42 16.06
C VAL A 186 -2.30 -5.28 15.12
N THR A 187 -3.28 -4.56 14.57
CA THR A 187 -3.01 -3.29 13.88
C THR A 187 -2.80 -2.23 14.96
N SER A 188 -1.59 -2.12 15.50
CA SER A 188 -1.29 -0.96 16.34
C SER A 188 -1.31 0.31 15.46
N GLU A 189 -1.69 1.45 16.05
CA GLU A 189 -1.29 2.76 15.51
C GLU A 189 0.24 2.78 15.49
N GLY A 190 0.85 2.35 14.38
CA GLY A 190 2.31 2.21 14.24
C GLY A 190 2.84 0.82 13.88
N ALA A 191 2.00 -0.19 13.57
CA ALA A 191 2.50 -1.51 13.11
C ALA A 191 2.97 -1.55 11.64
N ALA A 192 3.13 -0.39 10.98
CA ALA A 192 4.20 -0.26 10.02
C ALA A 192 5.48 -0.17 10.86
N GLY A 193 6.14 -1.31 11.11
CA GLY A 193 7.33 -1.36 11.98
C GLY A 193 8.24 -0.16 11.69
N GLU A 194 8.73 0.51 12.73
CA GLU A 194 9.50 1.75 12.66
C GLU A 194 10.31 1.88 11.35
N GLY A 195 9.86 2.73 10.41
CA GLY A 195 10.56 2.95 9.12
C GLY A 195 10.06 2.16 7.92
N LYS A 196 9.08 1.27 8.06
CA LYS A 196 8.50 0.55 6.92
C LYS A 196 7.42 1.39 6.24
N LEU A 197 7.58 1.56 4.93
CA LEU A 197 6.55 2.16 4.10
C LEU A 197 5.34 1.23 4.00
N PRO A 198 4.13 1.74 3.69
CA PRO A 198 3.00 0.89 3.30
C PRO A 198 3.18 0.24 1.91
N TYR A 199 4.39 0.25 1.37
CA TYR A 199 4.75 -0.33 0.07
C TYR A 199 5.87 -1.34 0.28
N ASP A 200 5.92 -2.35 -0.60
CA ASP A 200 7.01 -3.34 -0.65
C ASP A 200 8.31 -2.72 -1.21
N PHE A 201 8.92 -1.83 -0.43
CA PHE A 201 10.20 -1.21 -0.72
C PHE A 201 11.23 -1.59 0.35
N PRO A 202 12.43 -2.08 -0.03
CA PRO A 202 13.44 -2.46 0.95
C PRO A 202 13.85 -1.28 1.83
N ALA A 203 14.09 -1.55 3.12
CA ALA A 203 14.74 -0.59 3.99
C ALA A 203 16.13 -0.23 3.42
N MET A 204 16.57 1.00 3.68
CA MET A 204 17.85 1.50 3.18
C MET A 204 18.45 2.51 4.16
N GLU A 205 19.77 2.66 4.12
CA GLU A 205 20.45 3.75 4.82
C GLU A 205 20.46 5.02 3.98
N VAL A 206 20.52 6.18 4.65
CA VAL A 206 20.76 7.47 3.98
C VAL A 206 22.26 7.73 3.86
N SER A 207 22.69 8.31 2.74
CA SER A 207 24.09 8.70 2.55
C SER A 207 24.42 10.08 3.17
N ALA A 208 23.40 10.88 3.46
CA ALA A 208 23.53 12.16 4.16
C ALA A 208 24.00 11.99 5.62
N LYS A 209 24.78 12.95 6.10
CA LYS A 209 25.31 13.01 7.47
C LYS A 209 24.52 14.02 8.31
N PRO A 210 24.51 13.88 9.64
CA PRO A 210 23.96 14.91 10.53
C PRO A 210 24.46 16.32 10.18
N GLY A 211 23.53 17.25 10.02
CA GLY A 211 23.76 18.63 9.58
C GLY A 211 23.78 18.83 8.07
N ASP A 212 23.56 17.79 7.26
CA ASP A 212 23.30 17.93 5.83
C ASP A 212 21.85 18.36 5.56
N ILE A 213 21.63 18.96 4.40
CA ILE A 213 20.28 19.21 3.89
C ILE A 213 19.82 17.99 3.11
N VAL A 214 18.59 17.57 3.34
CA VAL A 214 17.93 16.47 2.64
C VAL A 214 16.57 16.93 2.12
N LEU A 215 16.03 16.26 1.11
CA LEU A 215 14.62 16.45 0.72
C LEU A 215 13.78 15.32 1.32
N CYS A 216 12.71 15.67 2.01
CA CYS A 216 11.75 14.69 2.51
C CYS A 216 10.34 15.28 2.67
N PRO A 217 9.31 14.43 2.85
CA PRO A 217 7.96 14.90 3.12
C PRO A 217 7.80 15.50 4.51
N SER A 218 6.71 16.25 4.68
CA SER A 218 6.35 16.78 6.00
C SER A 218 5.95 15.68 6.97
N GLU A 219 6.12 15.92 8.27
CA GLU A 219 5.61 15.02 9.33
C GLU A 219 4.13 14.67 9.12
N LYS A 220 3.33 15.65 8.68
CA LYS A 220 1.91 15.44 8.43
C LYS A 220 1.67 14.45 7.28
N GLU A 221 2.39 14.59 6.17
CA GLU A 221 2.25 13.68 5.03
C GLU A 221 2.72 12.26 5.37
N ILE A 222 3.81 12.14 6.12
CA ILE A 222 4.30 10.84 6.62
C ILE A 222 3.24 10.19 7.50
N ASN A 223 2.70 10.95 8.46
CA ASN A 223 1.64 10.48 9.33
C ASN A 223 0.37 10.11 8.56
N ASP A 224 -0.06 10.92 7.60
CA ASP A 224 -1.24 10.64 6.77
C ASP A 224 -1.04 9.36 5.94
N MET A 225 0.15 9.19 5.34
CA MET A 225 0.53 8.01 4.57
C MET A 225 0.49 6.75 5.44
N LEU A 226 1.12 6.79 6.62
CA LEU A 226 1.20 5.66 7.53
C LEU A 226 -0.16 5.34 8.20
N LYS A 227 -0.99 6.35 8.50
CA LYS A 227 -2.26 6.17 9.25
C LYS A 227 -3.44 5.82 8.37
N MET A 228 -3.51 6.34 7.15
CA MET A 228 -4.74 6.30 6.35
C MET A 228 -4.65 5.43 5.12
N GLY A 229 -3.46 5.01 4.67
CA GLY A 229 -3.27 4.32 3.38
C GLY A 229 -3.87 5.07 2.18
N LYS A 230 -4.16 6.38 2.35
CA LYS A 230 -5.04 7.17 1.46
C LYS A 230 -4.39 8.43 0.91
N LYS A 231 -3.22 8.82 1.42
CA LYS A 231 -2.49 9.99 0.93
C LYS A 231 -1.01 9.70 0.88
N ASN A 232 -0.51 9.60 -0.34
CA ASN A 232 0.91 9.51 -0.61
C ASN A 232 1.55 10.89 -0.39
N PRO A 233 2.80 10.95 0.09
CA PRO A 233 3.50 12.22 0.22
C PRO A 233 3.67 12.87 -1.17
N ARG A 234 3.33 14.15 -1.28
CA ARG A 234 3.36 14.91 -2.54
C ARG A 234 4.47 15.94 -2.55
N SER A 235 4.83 16.41 -1.37
CA SER A 235 5.85 17.42 -1.16
C SER A 235 7.13 16.75 -0.66
N PHE A 236 8.26 17.12 -1.23
CA PHE A 236 9.61 16.77 -0.78
C PHE A 236 10.39 18.08 -0.66
N ARG A 237 10.49 18.59 0.56
CA ARG A 237 11.11 19.89 0.84
C ARG A 237 12.40 19.74 1.63
N ASP A 238 13.20 20.78 1.61
CA ASP A 238 14.50 20.82 2.26
C ASP A 238 14.38 20.82 3.78
N ARG A 239 15.06 19.89 4.43
CA ARG A 239 15.10 19.74 5.88
C ARG A 239 16.51 19.47 6.32
N LYS A 240 16.84 19.81 7.56
CA LYS A 240 18.15 19.50 8.13
C LYS A 240 18.12 18.10 8.72
N LEU A 241 19.04 17.23 8.31
CA LEU A 241 19.21 15.92 8.94
C LEU A 241 19.81 16.11 10.34
N VAL A 242 19.15 15.58 11.37
CA VAL A 242 19.63 15.64 12.77
C VAL A 242 20.36 14.36 13.13
N LYS A 243 19.81 13.22 12.74
CA LYS A 243 20.34 11.89 13.05
C LYS A 243 20.04 10.94 11.90
N ALA A 244 21.07 10.25 11.42
CA ALA A 244 20.91 9.12 10.51
C ALA A 244 20.73 7.83 11.33
N GLY A 245 19.68 7.08 11.05
CA GLY A 245 19.48 5.72 11.58
C GLY A 245 19.45 4.69 10.46
N PRO A 246 19.38 3.39 10.80
CA PRO A 246 19.45 2.30 9.82
C PRO A 246 18.23 2.23 8.88
N GLU A 247 17.02 2.50 9.40
CA GLU A 247 15.77 2.45 8.62
C GLU A 247 14.99 3.79 8.64
N THR A 248 15.14 4.55 9.72
CA THR A 248 14.57 5.89 9.90
C THR A 248 15.66 6.90 10.23
N SER A 249 15.40 8.16 9.86
CA SER A 249 16.26 9.28 10.21
C SER A 249 15.44 10.44 10.77
N THR A 250 16.02 11.15 11.74
CA THR A 250 15.39 12.32 12.36
C THR A 250 15.77 13.58 11.57
N VAL A 251 14.79 14.38 11.20
CA VAL A 251 14.97 15.68 10.52
C VAL A 251 14.49 16.84 11.39
N ASP A 252 14.95 18.05 11.09
CA ASP A 252 14.55 19.32 11.70
C ASP A 252 14.00 20.28 10.64
N ASP A 253 12.86 20.89 10.96
CA ASP A 253 12.24 22.01 10.27
C ASP A 253 11.96 23.12 11.27
N GLU A 254 12.79 24.17 11.25
CA GLU A 254 12.64 25.35 12.10
C GLU A 254 12.50 25.00 13.61
N GLY A 255 13.27 24.02 14.09
CA GLY A 255 13.31 23.57 15.48
C GLY A 255 12.28 22.49 15.84
N LYS A 256 11.42 22.10 14.90
CA LYS A 256 10.54 20.93 15.04
C LYS A 256 11.22 19.70 14.46
N THR A 257 11.27 18.62 15.24
CA THR A 257 11.89 17.36 14.79
C THR A 257 10.87 16.23 14.67
N TRP A 258 11.10 15.33 13.73
CA TRP A 258 10.35 14.08 13.55
C TRP A 258 11.19 13.05 12.79
N ASP A 259 10.76 11.79 12.85
CA ASP A 259 11.41 10.69 12.14
C ASP A 259 10.78 10.44 10.77
N VAL A 260 11.64 10.13 9.80
CA VAL A 260 11.28 9.87 8.40
C VAL A 260 11.85 8.51 7.99
N PRO A 261 11.06 7.64 7.33
CA PRO A 261 11.60 6.47 6.66
C PRO A 261 12.71 6.87 5.68
N ASN A 262 13.88 6.25 5.77
CA ASN A 262 15.04 6.58 4.95
C ASN A 262 14.75 6.48 3.44
N SER A 263 13.83 5.59 3.05
CA SER A 263 13.32 5.44 1.69
C SER A 263 12.64 6.70 1.13
N LEU A 264 12.16 7.60 1.98
CA LEU A 264 11.59 8.91 1.62
C LEU A 264 12.58 10.07 1.81
N VAL A 265 13.82 9.79 2.21
CA VAL A 265 14.86 10.81 2.37
C VAL A 265 15.74 10.81 1.13
N ILE A 266 15.82 11.96 0.46
CA ILE A 266 16.70 12.17 -0.68
C ILE A 266 17.91 12.97 -0.20
N SER A 267 19.08 12.36 -0.25
CA SER A 267 20.34 12.96 0.18
C SER A 267 20.87 13.94 -0.87
N LEU A 268 21.27 15.14 -0.44
CA LEU A 268 21.94 16.15 -1.29
C LEU A 268 23.41 16.27 -0.88
N PRO A 269 24.36 15.72 -1.67
CA PRO A 269 25.77 15.68 -1.27
C PRO A 269 26.38 17.08 -1.13
N LYS A 270 27.05 17.35 0.00
CA LYS A 270 27.74 18.64 0.25
C LYS A 270 28.86 18.95 -0.74
N ASP A 271 29.47 17.92 -1.30
CA ASP A 271 30.59 18.00 -2.24
C ASP A 271 30.17 17.85 -3.70
N ALA A 272 28.85 17.87 -4.00
CA ALA A 272 28.34 17.83 -5.36
C ALA A 272 28.93 18.98 -6.19
N LYS A 273 29.32 18.66 -7.43
CA LYS A 273 29.80 19.62 -8.42
C LYS A 273 29.11 19.37 -9.75
N ALA A 274 28.58 20.41 -10.35
CA ALA A 274 27.90 20.32 -11.64
C ALA A 274 28.66 21.07 -12.75
N LYS A 275 28.44 20.67 -13.99
CA LYS A 275 28.94 21.32 -15.20
C LYS A 275 27.80 22.06 -15.89
N ASN A 276 28.17 23.02 -16.73
CA ASN A 276 27.19 23.69 -17.58
C ASN A 276 26.46 22.69 -18.47
N GLY A 277 25.13 22.72 -18.46
CA GLY A 277 24.28 21.77 -19.16
C GLY A 277 23.89 20.53 -18.36
N ASP A 278 24.47 20.26 -17.18
CA ASP A 278 24.02 19.13 -16.36
C ASP A 278 22.58 19.35 -15.88
N ILE A 279 21.84 18.25 -15.68
CA ILE A 279 20.56 18.27 -14.99
C ILE A 279 20.79 17.89 -13.51
N VAL A 280 20.27 18.70 -12.60
CA VAL A 280 20.37 18.50 -11.16
C VAL A 280 18.99 18.35 -10.53
N LEU A 281 18.92 17.63 -9.41
CA LEU A 281 17.77 17.67 -8.50
C LEU A 281 18.05 18.68 -7.39
N SER A 282 17.13 19.62 -7.17
CA SER A 282 17.21 20.63 -6.12
C SER A 282 15.80 21.11 -5.77
N PHE A 283 15.65 22.31 -5.22
CA PHE A 283 14.39 22.92 -4.83
C PHE A 283 14.52 24.45 -5.00
N PRO A 284 13.54 25.13 -5.62
CA PRO A 284 13.53 26.59 -5.63
C PRO A 284 13.18 27.11 -4.24
N LYS A 285 13.45 28.39 -3.97
CA LYS A 285 13.10 29.03 -2.69
C LYS A 285 11.61 28.81 -2.35
N TYR A 286 11.33 28.21 -1.20
CA TYR A 286 9.98 27.82 -0.73
C TYR A 286 9.26 26.78 -1.59
N GLY A 287 9.96 26.09 -2.48
CA GLY A 287 9.40 25.09 -3.36
C GLY A 287 9.70 23.65 -2.96
N ASP A 288 9.15 22.75 -3.76
CA ASP A 288 9.42 21.31 -3.69
C ASP A 288 10.62 20.88 -4.51
N MET A 289 11.05 19.63 -4.26
CA MET A 289 11.89 18.84 -5.14
C MET A 289 11.53 19.09 -6.61
N THR A 290 12.50 19.65 -7.34
CA THR A 290 12.34 20.04 -8.74
C THR A 290 13.67 19.84 -9.45
N ARG A 291 13.63 19.33 -10.68
CA ARG A 291 14.83 19.22 -11.52
C ARG A 291 15.19 20.59 -12.11
N ALA A 292 16.45 20.82 -12.42
CA ALA A 292 16.91 22.06 -13.04
C ALA A 292 18.06 21.81 -14.01
N MET A 293 18.18 22.65 -15.04
CA MET A 293 19.33 22.71 -15.93
C MET A 293 20.38 23.67 -15.35
N VAL A 294 21.65 23.26 -15.33
CA VAL A 294 22.75 24.18 -15.03
C VAL A 294 23.03 25.08 -16.23
N THR A 295 22.93 26.40 -16.01
CA THR A 295 23.12 27.43 -17.06
C THR A 295 24.43 28.21 -16.92
N ASP A 296 25.09 28.10 -15.77
CA ASP A 296 26.43 28.64 -15.52
C ASP A 296 27.07 27.82 -14.40
N ALA A 297 28.26 27.27 -14.67
CA ALA A 297 29.05 26.49 -13.72
C ALA A 297 30.46 27.08 -13.51
N SER A 298 30.59 28.41 -13.60
CA SER A 298 31.85 29.11 -13.30
C SER A 298 32.39 28.77 -11.90
N ASP A 299 31.49 28.52 -10.94
CA ASP A 299 31.77 27.77 -9.71
C ASP A 299 30.94 26.48 -9.72
N PRO A 300 31.55 25.30 -9.99
CA PRO A 300 30.83 24.03 -10.05
C PRO A 300 30.12 23.62 -8.75
N SER A 301 30.54 24.15 -7.60
CA SER A 301 29.92 23.89 -6.29
C SER A 301 28.74 24.81 -5.98
N LYS A 302 28.58 25.87 -6.78
CA LYS A 302 27.50 26.87 -6.67
C LYS A 302 26.95 27.24 -8.05
N PRO A 303 26.43 26.27 -8.83
CA PRO A 303 25.96 26.52 -10.18
C PRO A 303 24.76 27.47 -10.20
N LYS A 304 24.62 28.26 -11.27
CA LYS A 304 23.33 28.89 -11.60
C LYS A 304 22.49 27.91 -12.38
N VAL A 305 21.20 27.89 -12.08
CA VAL A 305 20.27 26.93 -12.67
C VAL A 305 18.99 27.57 -13.19
N HIS A 306 18.36 26.88 -14.13
CA HIS A 306 17.00 27.11 -14.59
C HIS A 306 16.11 25.94 -14.18
N PHE A 307 15.14 26.18 -13.30
CA PHE A 307 14.26 25.10 -12.80
C PHE A 307 13.22 24.66 -13.82
N PHE A 308 12.99 23.35 -13.88
CA PHE A 308 11.97 22.72 -14.69
C PHE A 308 10.61 22.77 -13.99
N LYS A 309 9.94 23.92 -14.08
CA LYS A 309 8.53 24.08 -13.68
C LYS A 309 7.65 24.06 -14.93
N PRO A 310 6.94 22.94 -15.22
CA PRO A 310 6.02 22.89 -16.35
C PRO A 310 4.84 23.83 -16.12
N VAL A 311 4.25 24.33 -17.20
CA VAL A 311 3.03 25.13 -17.14
C VAL A 311 1.96 24.46 -17.97
N TYR A 312 0.92 23.98 -17.30
CA TYR A 312 -0.26 23.42 -17.93
C TYR A 312 -1.23 24.56 -18.23
N GLY A 313 -1.48 24.85 -19.52
CA GLY A 313 -2.51 25.79 -19.95
C GLY A 313 -2.10 27.27 -20.07
N SER A 314 -0.79 27.58 -20.04
CA SER A 314 -0.28 28.93 -20.32
C SER A 314 0.94 28.87 -21.25
N ASN A 315 1.06 29.86 -22.15
CA ASN A 315 2.14 29.93 -23.15
C ASN A 315 3.49 30.38 -22.54
N LYS A 316 3.59 30.55 -21.22
CA LYS A 316 4.82 30.98 -20.54
C LYS A 316 5.17 30.01 -19.42
N PRO A 317 6.32 29.32 -19.51
CA PRO A 317 6.82 28.49 -18.42
C PRO A 317 7.25 29.36 -17.23
N GLU A 318 6.90 28.91 -16.02
CA GLU A 318 7.18 29.60 -14.77
C GLU A 318 8.65 29.48 -14.34
N GLY A 319 9.43 28.57 -14.92
CA GLY A 319 10.83 28.32 -14.53
C GLY A 319 11.71 29.57 -14.53
N ASP A 320 11.43 30.54 -15.42
CA ASP A 320 12.24 31.75 -15.57
C ASP A 320 12.28 32.62 -14.29
N GLN A 321 11.20 32.58 -13.48
CA GLN A 321 11.12 33.34 -12.24
C GLN A 321 11.88 32.68 -11.07
N PHE A 322 12.30 31.43 -11.25
CA PHE A 322 12.98 30.63 -10.22
C PHE A 322 14.47 30.45 -10.50
N ASN A 323 15.03 31.13 -11.52
CA ASN A 323 16.46 31.11 -11.78
C ASN A 323 17.23 31.59 -10.54
N GLN A 324 18.14 30.77 -10.05
CA GLN A 324 18.93 31.09 -8.86
C GLN A 324 20.32 30.43 -8.93
N GLN A 325 21.22 30.94 -8.09
CA GLN A 325 22.47 30.26 -7.77
C GLN A 325 22.20 29.28 -6.62
N LEU A 326 22.63 28.03 -6.78
CA LEU A 326 22.50 27.01 -5.74
C LEU A 326 23.67 27.11 -4.74
N GLU A 327 23.43 26.66 -3.51
CA GLU A 327 24.46 26.60 -2.48
C GLU A 327 25.05 25.18 -2.38
N PRO A 328 26.27 25.02 -1.83
CA PRO A 328 26.84 23.69 -1.63
C PRO A 328 25.95 22.83 -0.74
N GLY A 329 25.73 21.58 -1.12
CA GLY A 329 24.85 20.66 -0.39
C GLY A 329 23.35 20.90 -0.56
N THR A 330 22.93 21.73 -1.52
CA THR A 330 21.51 21.93 -1.86
C THR A 330 21.12 21.34 -3.21
N PHE A 331 21.95 20.48 -3.79
CA PHE A 331 21.66 19.79 -5.04
C PHE A 331 22.39 18.46 -5.17
N ARG A 332 21.90 17.63 -6.10
CA ARG A 332 22.61 16.46 -6.60
C ARG A 332 22.54 16.42 -8.12
N VAL A 333 23.64 16.04 -8.77
CA VAL A 333 23.69 15.83 -10.22
C VAL A 333 22.96 14.52 -10.54
N ILE A 334 22.09 14.54 -11.54
CA ILE A 334 21.40 13.36 -12.06
C ILE A 334 22.20 12.88 -13.29
N HIS A 335 22.46 11.58 -13.38
CA HIS A 335 23.14 10.92 -14.48
C HIS A 335 22.16 10.04 -15.26
N ASP A 336 22.61 9.56 -16.42
CA ASP A 336 21.82 8.63 -17.22
C ASP A 336 21.61 7.29 -16.50
N GLY A 337 20.40 6.76 -16.61
CA GLY A 337 19.98 5.50 -15.98
C GLY A 337 18.92 5.68 -14.90
N ILE A 338 18.56 4.59 -14.23
CA ILE A 338 17.57 4.61 -13.14
C ILE A 338 18.27 4.95 -11.83
N GLU A 339 18.14 6.21 -11.41
CA GLU A 339 18.63 6.72 -10.14
C GLU A 339 17.66 7.75 -9.54
N THR A 340 17.86 8.15 -8.29
CA THR A 340 17.07 9.20 -7.63
C THR A 340 16.96 10.45 -8.51
N GLY A 341 15.80 11.09 -8.51
CA GLY A 341 15.55 12.32 -9.26
C GLY A 341 15.31 12.15 -10.76
N ILE A 342 15.69 11.03 -11.40
CA ILE A 342 15.40 10.80 -12.82
C ILE A 342 13.89 10.68 -13.05
N MET A 343 13.42 11.05 -14.24
CA MET A 343 12.05 10.76 -14.66
C MET A 343 12.02 9.39 -15.33
N VAL A 344 10.96 8.63 -15.07
CA VAL A 344 10.76 7.30 -15.63
C VAL A 344 9.36 7.17 -16.22
N LEU A 345 9.24 6.36 -17.26
CA LEU A 345 7.98 5.74 -17.62
C LEU A 345 7.78 4.50 -16.76
N HIS A 346 6.55 4.25 -16.34
CA HIS A 346 6.18 3.06 -15.56
C HIS A 346 4.88 2.45 -16.11
N PRO A 347 4.60 1.17 -15.82
CA PRO A 347 3.31 0.57 -16.18
C PRO A 347 2.15 1.29 -15.49
N ASP A 348 1.08 1.60 -16.24
CA ASP A 348 -0.20 2.11 -15.73
C ASP A 348 -1.36 1.46 -16.50
N GLY A 349 -1.71 0.23 -16.12
CA GLY A 349 -2.69 -0.58 -16.84
C GLY A 349 -2.20 -0.94 -18.25
N SER A 350 -2.97 -0.56 -19.27
CA SER A 350 -2.55 -0.71 -20.68
C SER A 350 -1.67 0.42 -21.20
N ASP A 351 -1.52 1.49 -20.41
CA ASP A 351 -0.80 2.69 -20.79
C ASP A 351 0.53 2.81 -20.01
N LYS A 352 1.35 3.79 -20.40
CA LYS A 352 2.53 4.20 -19.63
C LYS A 352 2.20 5.43 -18.79
N GLY A 353 2.47 5.33 -17.50
CA GLY A 353 2.52 6.46 -16.59
C GLY A 353 3.88 7.16 -16.63
N LEU A 354 3.92 8.40 -16.17
CA LEU A 354 5.15 9.16 -15.96
C LEU A 354 5.37 9.34 -14.46
N GLY A 355 6.60 9.26 -13.99
CA GLY A 355 6.92 9.54 -12.59
C GLY A 355 8.35 10.00 -12.39
N GLN A 356 8.66 10.45 -11.19
CA GLN A 356 10.01 10.82 -10.77
C GLN A 356 10.50 9.86 -9.69
N VAL A 357 11.70 9.32 -9.85
CA VAL A 357 12.29 8.41 -8.87
C VAL A 357 12.61 9.16 -7.59
N ILE A 358 12.10 8.67 -6.46
CA ILE A 358 12.44 9.13 -5.11
C ILE A 358 13.71 8.41 -4.66
N ASN A 359 13.74 7.08 -4.70
CA ASN A 359 14.90 6.27 -4.33
C ASN A 359 14.91 4.92 -5.07
N VAL A 360 16.09 4.30 -5.11
CA VAL A 360 16.34 2.98 -5.71
C VAL A 360 17.00 2.10 -4.65
N SER A 361 16.50 0.88 -4.46
CA SER A 361 17.09 -0.09 -3.54
C SER A 361 16.99 -1.50 -4.13
N GLY A 362 18.14 -2.13 -4.38
CA GLY A 362 18.21 -3.39 -5.11
C GLY A 362 17.50 -3.30 -6.47
N ASP A 363 16.56 -4.21 -6.69
CA ASP A 363 15.74 -4.28 -7.90
C ASP A 363 14.42 -3.48 -7.81
N LYS A 364 14.21 -2.70 -6.75
CA LYS A 364 13.00 -1.88 -6.56
C LYS A 364 13.28 -0.40 -6.77
N VAL A 365 12.28 0.30 -7.29
CA VAL A 365 12.29 1.75 -7.55
C VAL A 365 11.07 2.37 -6.89
N LEU A 366 11.28 3.33 -6.00
CA LEU A 366 10.22 4.13 -5.39
C LEU A 366 10.00 5.38 -6.24
N VAL A 367 8.78 5.59 -6.71
CA VAL A 367 8.46 6.61 -7.71
C VAL A 367 7.32 7.50 -7.22
N SER A 368 7.49 8.82 -7.34
CA SER A 368 6.41 9.80 -7.28
C SER A 368 5.75 9.88 -8.67
N THR A 369 4.54 9.33 -8.83
CA THR A 369 3.83 9.26 -10.11
C THR A 369 3.16 10.59 -10.48
N PHE A 370 2.86 10.73 -11.76
CA PHE A 370 2.09 11.84 -12.32
C PHE A 370 0.64 11.79 -11.79
N GLY A 371 0.36 12.62 -10.79
CA GLY A 371 -0.85 12.54 -9.95
C GLY A 371 -0.55 12.78 -8.47
N GLY A 372 0.73 12.71 -8.10
CA GLY A 372 1.20 12.90 -6.72
C GLY A 372 0.96 11.67 -5.86
N ASP A 373 0.97 10.49 -6.46
CA ASP A 373 0.99 9.22 -5.74
C ASP A 373 2.41 8.69 -5.61
N VAL A 374 2.63 7.79 -4.65
CA VAL A 374 3.91 7.10 -4.47
C VAL A 374 3.65 5.61 -4.70
N ALA A 375 4.47 5.01 -5.55
CA ALA A 375 4.37 3.61 -5.92
C ALA A 375 5.76 2.97 -6.00
N VAL A 376 5.79 1.65 -5.84
CA VAL A 376 7.00 0.84 -6.01
C VAL A 376 6.86 0.03 -7.29
N PHE A 377 7.92 0.00 -8.07
CA PHE A 377 8.02 -0.80 -9.29
C PHE A 377 9.29 -1.64 -9.25
N ASP A 378 9.29 -2.74 -10.00
CA ASP A 378 10.54 -3.42 -10.33
C ASP A 378 11.35 -2.55 -11.30
N LYS A 379 12.67 -2.52 -11.09
CA LYS A 379 13.61 -1.74 -11.91
C LYS A 379 13.55 -2.15 -13.38
N SER A 380 13.21 -3.41 -13.67
CA SER A 380 13.02 -3.93 -15.03
C SER A 380 11.74 -3.47 -15.72
N GLU A 381 10.77 -2.96 -14.95
CA GLU A 381 9.47 -2.50 -15.48
C GLU A 381 9.45 -1.00 -15.79
N VAL A 382 10.44 -0.26 -15.30
CA VAL A 382 10.53 1.20 -15.51
C VAL A 382 11.58 1.55 -16.56
N GLU A 383 11.31 2.61 -17.31
CA GLU A 383 12.17 3.08 -18.39
C GLU A 383 12.63 4.51 -18.09
N PRO A 384 13.94 4.77 -17.88
CA PRO A 384 14.43 6.12 -17.61
C PRO A 384 14.31 6.98 -18.87
N LEU A 385 13.78 8.20 -18.71
CA LEU A 385 13.76 9.17 -19.79
C LEU A 385 15.15 9.82 -19.94
N PRO A 386 15.60 10.05 -21.19
CA PRO A 386 16.91 10.65 -21.45
C PRO A 386 17.00 12.06 -20.86
N LEU A 387 18.15 12.36 -20.24
CA LEU A 387 18.45 13.69 -19.70
C LEU A 387 18.66 14.73 -20.81
N HIS A 388 19.34 14.33 -21.90
CA HIS A 388 19.66 15.20 -23.03
C HIS A 388 19.17 14.58 -24.35
N PRO A 389 17.84 14.51 -24.57
CA PRO A 389 17.32 13.97 -25.81
C PRO A 389 17.72 14.85 -26.98
N LYS A 390 18.12 14.23 -28.10
CA LYS A 390 18.48 14.94 -29.34
C LYS A 390 17.21 15.30 -30.11
N LEU A 391 16.53 16.35 -29.68
CA LEU A 391 15.24 16.78 -30.20
C LEU A 391 15.39 17.91 -31.23
N LYS A 392 14.49 17.95 -32.22
CA LYS A 392 14.33 19.09 -33.14
C LYS A 392 12.85 19.27 -33.53
N ALA A 393 12.54 20.44 -34.07
CA ALA A 393 11.21 20.71 -34.60
C ALA A 393 10.83 19.68 -35.69
N GLY A 394 9.59 19.19 -35.63
CA GLY A 394 9.04 18.15 -36.49
C GLY A 394 9.19 16.72 -35.96
N ASP A 395 9.99 16.49 -34.92
CA ASP A 395 10.09 15.16 -34.30
C ASP A 395 8.75 14.74 -33.67
N LYS A 396 8.42 13.46 -33.84
CA LYS A 396 7.27 12.80 -33.20
C LYS A 396 7.75 12.19 -31.89
N VAL A 397 7.06 12.50 -30.79
CA VAL A 397 7.43 12.11 -29.42
C VAL A 397 6.18 11.77 -28.59
N GLN A 398 6.37 11.31 -27.36
CA GLN A 398 5.32 11.26 -26.34
C GLN A 398 5.62 12.23 -25.20
N ALA A 399 4.58 12.90 -24.68
CA ALA A 399 4.70 13.88 -23.60
C ALA A 399 3.51 13.81 -22.64
N PRO A 400 3.67 14.20 -21.36
CA PRO A 400 2.61 14.11 -20.36
C PRO A 400 1.46 15.09 -20.66
N PHE A 401 0.23 14.58 -20.70
CA PHE A 401 -0.97 15.41 -20.86
C PHE A 401 -2.20 14.71 -20.30
N ALA A 402 -3.02 15.43 -19.53
CA ALA A 402 -4.20 14.89 -18.85
C ALA A 402 -3.91 13.63 -18.02
N LYS A 403 -4.08 12.44 -18.60
CA LYS A 403 -3.70 11.15 -18.01
C LYS A 403 -2.64 10.49 -18.90
N GLY A 404 -1.49 10.16 -18.31
CA GLY A 404 -0.41 9.45 -18.98
C GLY A 404 0.39 10.30 -19.98
N VAL A 405 1.04 9.61 -20.93
CA VAL A 405 1.84 10.21 -22.02
C VAL A 405 1.12 10.09 -23.36
N ASN A 406 1.05 11.19 -24.10
CA ASN A 406 0.30 11.30 -25.34
C ASN A 406 1.20 11.63 -26.54
N PRO A 407 0.89 11.15 -27.75
CA PRO A 407 1.60 11.51 -28.97
C PRO A 407 1.59 13.02 -29.23
N ALA A 408 2.76 13.54 -29.57
CA ALA A 408 2.98 14.96 -29.82
C ALA A 408 4.02 15.18 -30.92
N THR A 409 4.03 16.41 -31.45
CA THR A 409 5.01 16.88 -32.43
C THR A 409 5.75 18.09 -31.86
N ILE A 410 7.09 18.05 -31.87
CA ILE A 410 7.91 19.16 -31.41
C ILE A 410 7.80 20.35 -32.37
N THR A 411 7.58 21.53 -31.82
CA THR A 411 7.54 22.79 -32.58
C THR A 411 8.80 23.61 -32.40
N LYS A 412 9.43 23.56 -31.22
CA LYS A 412 10.64 24.31 -30.89
C LYS A 412 11.42 23.65 -29.75
N VAL A 413 12.73 23.84 -29.74
CA VAL A 413 13.62 23.44 -28.63
C VAL A 413 14.53 24.61 -28.25
N ASP A 414 14.75 24.79 -26.95
CA ASP A 414 15.79 25.67 -26.39
C ASP A 414 16.69 24.82 -25.51
N ASP A 415 17.77 24.30 -26.10
CA ASP A 415 18.71 23.38 -25.46
C ASP A 415 19.46 24.02 -24.29
N LYS A 416 19.58 25.36 -24.26
CA LYS A 416 20.32 26.07 -23.20
C LYS A 416 19.67 25.92 -21.83
N ILE A 417 18.35 25.76 -21.83
CA ILE A 417 17.53 25.63 -20.61
C ILE A 417 16.61 24.40 -20.67
N GLY A 418 16.78 23.54 -21.69
CA GLY A 418 16.14 22.23 -21.81
C GLY A 418 14.64 22.34 -21.99
N ARG A 419 14.19 23.38 -22.68
CA ARG A 419 12.78 23.68 -22.88
C ARG A 419 12.34 23.15 -24.24
N VAL A 420 11.20 22.48 -24.27
CA VAL A 420 10.66 21.83 -25.45
C VAL A 420 9.22 22.29 -25.64
N TRP A 421 8.91 22.84 -26.79
CA TRP A 421 7.54 23.17 -27.17
C TRP A 421 7.01 22.10 -28.13
N LEU A 422 5.74 21.74 -27.96
CA LEU A 422 5.09 20.72 -28.78
C LEU A 422 3.59 20.94 -28.89
N THR A 423 2.98 20.30 -29.89
CA THR A 423 1.53 20.21 -30.07
C THR A 423 1.09 18.76 -30.00
N PHE A 424 0.00 18.47 -29.29
CA PHE A 424 -0.55 17.13 -29.19
C PHE A 424 -1.40 16.78 -30.42
N ASP A 425 -1.17 15.59 -30.99
CA ASP A 425 -1.77 15.19 -32.27
C ASP A 425 -3.31 15.08 -32.21
N ASN A 426 -3.87 14.78 -31.02
CA ASN A 426 -5.30 14.50 -30.84
C ASN A 426 -6.09 15.61 -30.12
N ALA A 427 -5.45 16.73 -29.75
CA ALA A 427 -6.05 17.66 -28.78
C ALA A 427 -6.62 18.97 -29.36
N GLY A 428 -6.50 19.23 -30.67
CA GLY A 428 -7.07 20.44 -31.31
C GLY A 428 -6.70 21.79 -30.66
N THR A 429 -5.65 21.85 -29.84
CA THR A 429 -5.36 22.96 -28.92
C THR A 429 -3.86 23.24 -28.78
N ALA A 430 -3.60 24.39 -28.16
CA ALA A 430 -2.38 25.19 -28.12
C ALA A 430 -1.05 24.44 -27.88
N GLU A 431 0.03 25.06 -28.35
CA GLU A 431 1.40 24.67 -28.07
C GLU A 431 1.65 24.57 -26.55
N GLY A 432 2.07 23.40 -26.09
CA GLY A 432 2.49 23.15 -24.71
C GLY A 432 3.99 23.32 -24.56
N CYS A 433 4.44 23.74 -23.38
CA CYS A 433 5.84 23.90 -23.03
C CYS A 433 6.25 22.92 -21.93
N PHE A 434 7.23 22.07 -22.24
CA PHE A 434 7.75 20.99 -21.41
C PHE A 434 9.26 21.14 -21.23
N THR A 435 9.85 20.23 -20.47
CA THR A 435 11.28 20.22 -20.17
C THR A 435 11.93 18.88 -20.46
N TYR A 436 13.26 18.88 -20.60
CA TYR A 436 14.04 17.66 -20.74
C TYR A 436 13.74 16.63 -19.64
N GLY A 437 13.76 15.36 -20.04
CA GLY A 437 13.31 14.23 -19.22
C GLY A 437 11.81 14.21 -18.92
N GLN A 438 10.97 15.04 -19.54
CA GLN A 438 9.51 14.80 -19.59
C GLN A 438 9.06 14.28 -20.96
N ILE A 439 9.96 14.25 -21.93
CA ILE A 439 9.68 13.85 -23.31
C ILE A 439 10.25 12.44 -23.53
N ALA A 440 9.42 11.52 -23.98
CA ALA A 440 9.83 10.22 -24.48
C ALA A 440 10.04 10.34 -26.01
N PRO A 441 11.28 10.25 -26.51
CA PRO A 441 11.58 10.40 -27.93
C PRO A 441 10.99 9.33 -28.84
#